data_AF-A0A0N4VY84-F1
#
_entry.id   AF-A0A0N4VY84-F1
#
_cell.length_a   1.000
_cell.length_b   1.000
_cell.length_c   1.000
_cell.angle_alpha   90.00
_cell.angle_beta   90.00
_cell.angle_gamma   90.00
#
_symmetry.space_group_name_H-M   'P 1'
#
loop_
_entity.id
_entity.type
_entity.pdbx_description
1 polymer ?
#
loop_
_entity_poly.entity_id
_entity_poly.type
_entity_poly.pdbx_seq_one_letter_code
_entity_poly.pdbx_strand_id
1 'polypeptide(L)'
;MQSDSSGDPRIHIFLQYGNNKEMVILERNDEPQVFESLRRRARALVERTSPGESELHLFRHDYDSPSVLQHIASVSQLNNGCIVEVIVVDRNEKPTRPHVLEVAVKNYMTLTFCDFCGAMLTGLMRQGLHCLAC
;
A
#
# COMPACT_ATOMS: atom_id res chain seq x y z
N MET A 1 -2.34 9.27 -34.16
CA MET A 1 -3.48 8.37 -34.34
C MET A 1 -3.12 7.05 -33.70
N GLN A 2 -4.01 6.54 -32.82
CA GLN A 2 -4.11 5.17 -32.29
C GLN A 2 -2.97 4.73 -31.36
N SER A 3 -3.20 4.15 -30.18
CA SER A 3 -4.29 3.24 -29.80
C SER A 3 -4.77 3.48 -28.36
N ASP A 4 -6.04 3.84 -28.24
CA ASP A 4 -6.82 3.77 -27.01
C ASP A 4 -7.01 2.29 -26.66
N SER A 5 -6.33 1.79 -25.62
CA SER A 5 -6.48 0.42 -25.15
C SER A 5 -7.76 0.29 -24.33
N SER A 6 -8.90 0.30 -25.00
CA SER A 6 -10.15 -0.21 -24.45
C SER A 6 -10.09 -1.74 -24.51
N GLY A 7 -10.15 -2.44 -23.36
CA GLY A 7 -10.42 -3.88 -23.42
C GLY A 7 -10.20 -4.72 -22.17
N ASP A 8 -9.28 -4.39 -21.27
CA ASP A 8 -9.06 -5.20 -20.05
C ASP A 8 -9.61 -4.46 -18.83
N PRO A 9 -10.75 -4.90 -18.24
CA PRO A 9 -11.25 -4.31 -17.00
C PRO A 9 -10.37 -4.66 -15.80
N ARG A 10 -9.39 -5.56 -15.94
CA ARG A 10 -8.57 -6.00 -14.82
C ARG A 10 -7.58 -4.92 -14.41
N ILE A 11 -7.52 -4.69 -13.11
CA ILE A 11 -6.54 -3.83 -12.47
C ILE A 11 -5.70 -4.65 -11.49
N HIS A 12 -4.42 -4.33 -11.45
CA HIS A 12 -3.43 -4.85 -10.52
C HIS A 12 -3.24 -3.81 -9.41
N ILE A 13 -3.54 -4.17 -8.18
CA ILE A 13 -3.36 -3.32 -7.01
C ILE A 13 -2.49 -4.03 -5.98
N PHE A 14 -1.89 -3.27 -5.07
CA PHE A 14 -1.16 -3.80 -3.95
C PHE A 14 -1.95 -3.62 -2.67
N LEU A 15 -2.34 -4.71 -2.04
CA LEU A 15 -2.98 -4.72 -0.74
C LEU A 15 -1.90 -4.82 0.34
N GLN A 16 -1.92 -3.90 1.30
CA GLN A 16 -0.86 -3.76 2.30
C GLN A 16 -1.44 -3.79 3.72
N TYR A 17 -0.79 -4.55 4.61
CA TYR A 17 -1.05 -4.53 6.05
C TYR A 17 0.28 -4.60 6.81
N GLY A 18 0.67 -3.48 7.43
CA GLY A 18 2.00 -3.35 8.02
C GLY A 18 3.08 -3.57 6.96
N ASN A 19 3.99 -4.50 7.20
CA ASN A 19 5.06 -4.85 6.24
C ASN A 19 4.64 -5.90 5.20
N ASN A 20 3.44 -6.47 5.31
CA ASN A 20 2.96 -7.45 4.36
C ASN A 20 2.32 -6.74 3.17
N LYS A 21 2.79 -7.04 1.97
CA LYS A 21 2.27 -6.50 0.71
C LYS A 21 1.94 -7.64 -0.24
N GLU A 22 0.71 -7.66 -0.75
CA GLU A 22 0.21 -8.68 -1.66
C GLU A 22 -0.35 -8.03 -2.93
N MET A 23 0.05 -8.53 -4.10
CA MET A 23 -0.53 -8.09 -5.37
C MET A 23 -1.87 -8.79 -5.61
N VAL A 24 -2.90 -8.01 -5.94
CA VAL A 24 -4.27 -8.48 -6.18
C VAL A 24 -4.69 -8.07 -7.57
N ILE A 25 -5.34 -8.98 -8.29
CA ILE A 25 -5.97 -8.71 -9.58
C ILE A 25 -7.48 -8.62 -9.33
N LEU A 26 -8.08 -7.50 -9.73
CA LEU A 26 -9.51 -7.22 -9.57
C LEU A 26 -10.10 -6.79 -10.91
N GLU A 27 -11.38 -7.02 -11.14
CA GLU A 27 -12.09 -6.42 -12.26
C GLU A 27 -12.66 -5.06 -11.82
N ARG A 28 -12.36 -4.01 -12.59
CA ARG A 28 -12.84 -2.65 -12.32
C ARG A 28 -14.29 -2.53 -12.78
N ASN A 29 -15.20 -2.80 -11.85
CA ASN A 29 -16.62 -2.59 -12.01
C ASN A 29 -17.22 -2.00 -10.72
N ASP A 30 -18.48 -1.57 -10.78
CA ASP A 30 -19.21 -1.03 -9.62
C ASP A 30 -20.02 -2.12 -8.88
N GLU A 31 -19.74 -3.40 -9.15
CA GLU A 31 -20.46 -4.49 -8.51
C GLU A 31 -20.00 -4.66 -7.05
N PRO A 32 -20.90 -4.60 -6.05
CA PRO A 32 -20.53 -4.67 -4.64
C PRO A 32 -19.76 -5.95 -4.28
N GLN A 33 -20.00 -7.04 -5.00
CA GLN A 33 -19.38 -8.35 -4.77
C GLN A 33 -17.86 -8.32 -4.98
N VAL A 34 -17.36 -7.51 -5.92
CA VAL A 34 -15.92 -7.39 -6.16
C VAL A 34 -15.25 -6.66 -5.01
N PHE A 35 -15.88 -5.60 -4.50
CA PHE A 35 -15.38 -4.89 -3.33
C PHE A 35 -15.41 -5.78 -2.07
N GLU A 36 -16.46 -6.58 -1.87
CA GLU A 36 -16.53 -7.55 -0.78
C GLU A 36 -15.46 -8.66 -0.91
N SER A 37 -15.14 -9.09 -2.13
CA SER A 37 -14.02 -10.01 -2.38
C SER A 37 -12.68 -9.40 -1.96
N LEU A 38 -12.46 -8.10 -2.27
CA LEU A 38 -11.28 -7.36 -1.80
C LEU A 38 -11.23 -7.27 -0.27
N ARG A 39 -12.36 -6.96 0.41
CA ARG A 39 -12.44 -6.95 1.88
C ARG A 39 -12.15 -8.32 2.48
N ARG A 40 -12.62 -9.40 1.85
CA ARG A 40 -12.32 -10.78 2.28
C ARG A 40 -10.83 -11.10 2.16
N ARG A 41 -10.18 -10.69 1.07
CA ARG A 41 -8.72 -10.82 0.90
C ARG A 41 -7.95 -10.01 1.94
N ALA A 42 -8.41 -8.80 2.24
CA ALA A 42 -7.82 -7.95 3.29
C ALA A 42 -7.92 -8.61 4.67
N ARG A 43 -9.09 -9.19 5.00
CA ARG A 43 -9.27 -9.93 6.25
C ARG A 43 -8.33 -11.13 6.35
N ALA A 44 -8.22 -11.92 5.28
CA ALA A 44 -7.30 -13.06 5.23
C ALA A 44 -5.83 -12.63 5.40
N LEU A 45 -5.45 -11.45 4.89
CA LEU A 45 -4.10 -10.89 5.09
C LEU A 45 -3.84 -10.52 6.56
N VAL A 46 -4.83 -9.90 7.22
CA VAL A 46 -4.75 -9.51 8.64
C VAL A 46 -4.67 -10.74 9.55
N GLU A 47 -5.54 -11.73 9.32
CA GLU A 47 -5.63 -12.95 10.15
C GLU A 47 -4.31 -13.74 10.22
N ARG A 48 -3.43 -13.60 9.23
CA ARG A 48 -2.09 -14.20 9.24
C ARG A 48 -1.15 -13.59 10.28
N THR A 49 -1.41 -12.36 10.71
CA THR A 49 -0.55 -11.59 11.61
C THR A 49 -1.21 -11.39 12.97
N SER A 50 -2.52 -11.16 12.99
CA SER A 50 -3.31 -10.82 14.18
C SER A 50 -4.69 -11.49 14.09
N PRO A 51 -4.86 -12.71 14.63
CA PRO A 51 -6.14 -13.39 14.61
C PRO A 51 -7.15 -12.70 15.55
N GLY A 52 -8.34 -12.37 15.03
CA GLY A 52 -9.42 -11.77 15.83
C GLY A 52 -10.55 -11.18 14.99
N GLU A 53 -11.67 -10.88 15.65
CA GLU A 53 -12.78 -10.13 15.06
C GLU A 53 -12.53 -8.63 15.23
N SER A 54 -11.70 -8.07 14.36
CA SER A 54 -11.48 -6.63 14.30
C SER A 54 -12.20 -6.00 13.11
N GLU A 55 -12.70 -4.79 13.33
CA GLU A 55 -13.22 -3.93 12.28
C GLU A 55 -12.06 -3.47 11.40
N LEU A 56 -12.25 -3.53 10.08
CA LEU A 56 -11.24 -3.14 9.11
C LEU A 56 -11.78 -2.14 8.11
N HIS A 57 -10.94 -1.17 7.78
CA HIS A 57 -11.15 -0.16 6.75
C HIS A 57 -10.06 -0.27 5.70
N LEU A 58 -10.40 0.15 4.48
CA LEU A 58 -9.48 0.17 3.36
C LEU A 58 -9.25 1.61 2.93
N PHE A 59 -8.00 1.97 2.72
CA PHE A 59 -7.60 3.30 2.27
C PHE A 59 -6.67 3.19 1.07
N ARG A 60 -6.89 3.98 0.02
CA ARG A 60 -5.91 4.14 -1.05
C ARG A 60 -4.88 5.19 -0.67
N HIS A 61 -3.63 4.98 -1.06
CA HIS A 61 -2.60 6.01 -1.00
C HIS A 61 -2.77 6.99 -2.17
N ASP A 62 -2.90 8.26 -1.86
CA ASP A 62 -2.97 9.37 -2.80
C ASP A 62 -1.96 10.45 -2.34
N TYR A 63 -0.76 10.39 -2.90
CA TYR A 63 0.35 11.26 -2.51
C TYR A 63 0.22 12.70 -3.00
N ASP A 64 -0.75 12.97 -3.90
CA ASP A 64 -1.07 14.31 -4.38
C ASP A 64 -2.13 14.99 -3.48
N SER A 65 -2.79 14.21 -2.62
CA SER A 65 -3.79 14.69 -1.68
C SER A 65 -3.16 15.07 -0.32
N PRO A 66 -3.65 16.13 0.35
CA PRO A 66 -3.18 16.52 1.68
C PRO A 66 -3.44 15.45 2.73
N SER A 67 -4.55 14.71 2.60
CA SER A 67 -4.77 13.45 3.32
C SER A 67 -4.27 12.32 2.44
N VAL A 68 -3.02 11.91 2.66
CA VAL A 68 -2.34 10.84 1.90
C VAL A 68 -3.17 9.55 1.85
N LEU A 69 -3.94 9.28 2.89
CA LEU A 69 -4.86 8.16 2.96
C LEU A 69 -6.29 8.59 2.63
N GLN A 70 -6.85 7.97 1.59
CA GLN A 70 -8.20 8.24 1.10
C GLN A 70 -9.06 7.00 1.27
N HIS A 71 -10.16 7.09 2.02
CA HIS A 71 -11.04 5.95 2.27
C HIS A 71 -11.68 5.46 0.96
N ILE A 72 -11.73 4.13 0.77
CA ILE A 72 -12.38 3.52 -0.40
C ILE A 72 -13.66 2.79 0.00
N ALA A 73 -14.70 2.96 -0.81
CA ALA A 73 -15.99 2.29 -0.67
C ALA A 73 -16.33 1.42 -1.89
N SER A 74 -15.55 1.53 -2.98
CA SER A 74 -15.76 0.83 -4.24
C SER A 74 -14.43 0.59 -4.97
N VAL A 75 -14.39 -0.43 -5.83
CA VAL A 75 -13.25 -0.74 -6.71
C VAL A 75 -13.12 0.30 -7.83
N SER A 76 -14.17 1.04 -8.19
CA SER A 76 -14.07 2.10 -9.22
C SER A 76 -13.15 3.26 -8.83
N GLN A 77 -12.89 3.43 -7.53
CA GLN A 77 -11.92 4.40 -6.97
C GLN A 77 -10.45 3.94 -7.10
N LEU A 78 -10.19 2.75 -7.65
CA LEU A 78 -8.88 2.16 -7.79
C LEU A 78 -8.42 2.11 -9.26
N ASN A 79 -7.10 2.14 -9.44
CA ASN A 79 -6.40 2.06 -10.72
C ASN A 79 -5.20 1.11 -10.62
N ASN A 80 -4.61 0.77 -11.77
CA ASN A 80 -3.39 -0.03 -11.83
C ASN A 80 -2.27 0.61 -10.99
N GLY A 81 -1.63 -0.21 -10.15
CA GLY A 81 -0.54 0.21 -9.27
C GLY A 81 -0.97 0.87 -7.96
N CYS A 82 -2.28 1.08 -7.72
CA CYS A 82 -2.75 1.62 -6.45
C CYS A 82 -2.28 0.78 -5.26
N ILE A 83 -1.85 1.46 -4.20
CA ILE A 83 -1.58 0.84 -2.89
C ILE A 83 -2.83 1.04 -2.03
N VAL A 84 -3.40 -0.07 -1.56
CA VAL A 84 -4.54 -0.12 -0.65
C VAL A 84 -4.05 -0.59 0.72
N GLU A 85 -4.01 0.33 1.66
CA GLU A 85 -3.67 0.06 3.06
C GLU A 85 -4.90 -0.49 3.79
N VAL A 86 -4.71 -1.61 4.49
CA VAL A 86 -5.68 -2.21 5.39
C VAL A 86 -5.44 -1.65 6.78
N ILE A 87 -6.41 -0.92 7.32
CA ILE A 87 -6.34 -0.39 8.68
C ILE A 87 -7.32 -1.16 9.54
N VAL A 88 -6.80 -1.77 10.60
CA VAL A 88 -7.59 -2.47 11.60
C VAL A 88 -7.85 -1.50 12.75
N VAL A 89 -9.11 -1.32 13.12
CA VAL A 89 -9.48 -0.48 14.26
C VAL A 89 -9.15 -1.24 15.55
N ASP A 90 -8.04 -0.90 16.17
CA ASP A 90 -7.69 -1.37 17.50
C ASP A 90 -8.02 -0.29 18.53
N ARG A 91 -8.89 -0.60 19.49
CA ARG A 91 -9.21 0.32 20.60
C ARG A 91 -8.02 0.53 21.54
N ASN A 92 -7.00 -0.32 21.45
CA ASN A 92 -5.78 -0.25 22.24
C ASN A 92 -4.57 0.20 21.40
N GLU A 93 -4.81 0.81 20.24
CA GLU A 93 -3.77 1.27 19.32
C GLU A 93 -2.80 2.23 20.03
N LYS A 94 -1.51 1.91 19.96
CA LYS A 94 -0.45 2.81 20.40
C LYS A 94 -0.10 3.75 19.27
N PRO A 95 0.18 5.04 19.53
CA PRO A 95 0.58 5.98 18.50
C PRO A 95 1.79 5.44 17.73
N THR A 96 1.71 5.47 16.40
CA THR A 96 2.86 5.13 15.56
C THR A 96 4.00 6.11 15.86
N ARG A 97 5.20 5.59 16.11
CA ARG A 97 6.39 6.45 16.28
C ARG A 97 6.92 6.79 14.89
N PRO A 98 6.99 8.07 14.49
CA PRO A 98 7.54 8.44 13.21
C PRO A 98 9.02 8.05 13.11
N HIS A 99 9.46 7.62 11.93
CA HIS A 99 10.86 7.31 11.65
C HIS A 99 11.71 8.58 11.75
N VAL A 100 12.77 8.52 12.55
CA VAL A 100 13.76 9.60 12.63
C VAL A 100 14.82 9.33 11.57
N LEU A 101 14.66 9.97 10.42
CA LEU A 101 15.57 9.81 9.30
C LEU A 101 16.87 10.58 9.55
N GLU A 102 18.00 9.90 9.42
CA GLU A 102 19.31 10.51 9.48
C GLU A 102 19.55 11.35 8.21
N VAL A 103 19.71 12.66 8.38
CA VAL A 103 19.96 13.61 7.28
C VAL A 103 21.38 13.45 6.71
N ALA A 104 22.28 12.76 7.43
CA ALA A 104 23.56 12.36 6.90
C ALA A 104 23.34 11.23 5.89
N VAL A 105 23.38 11.58 4.61
CA VAL A 105 23.04 10.63 3.56
C VAL A 105 24.01 9.45 3.56
N LYS A 106 23.49 8.23 3.77
CA LYS A 106 24.28 7.01 3.70
C LYS A 106 24.64 6.72 2.24
N ASN A 107 25.87 6.25 2.05
CA ASN A 107 26.27 5.59 0.81
C ASN A 107 25.95 4.10 0.95
N TYR A 108 24.97 3.64 0.20
CA TYR A 108 24.63 2.23 0.13
C TYR A 108 25.61 1.55 -0.83
N MET A 109 26.49 0.70 -0.27
CA MET A 109 27.57 0.03 -1.02
C MET A 109 27.12 -1.26 -1.72
N THR A 110 25.87 -1.68 -1.49
CA THR A 110 25.23 -2.83 -2.10
C THR A 110 23.91 -2.43 -2.72
N LEU A 111 23.41 -3.24 -3.66
CA LEU A 111 22.12 -3.03 -4.30
C LEU A 111 21.01 -3.06 -3.23
N THR A 112 20.45 -1.89 -2.96
CA THR A 112 19.49 -1.67 -1.87
C THR A 112 18.16 -1.17 -2.45
N PHE A 113 17.05 -1.67 -1.92
CA PHE A 113 15.71 -1.23 -2.29
C PHE A 113 15.13 -0.34 -1.19
N CYS A 114 14.31 0.64 -1.58
CA CYS A 114 13.58 1.47 -0.65
C CYS A 114 12.49 0.63 0.05
N ASP A 115 12.49 0.59 1.38
CA ASP A 115 11.48 -0.17 2.14
C ASP A 115 10.06 0.39 1.99
N PHE A 116 9.92 1.67 1.63
CA PHE A 116 8.63 2.32 1.45
C PHE A 116 8.00 2.02 0.08
N CYS A 117 8.74 2.21 -1.02
CA CYS A 117 8.20 2.05 -2.37
C CYS A 117 8.64 0.75 -3.08
N GLY A 118 9.62 0.04 -2.55
CA GLY A 118 10.19 -1.17 -3.15
C GLY A 118 11.08 -0.93 -4.37
N ALA A 119 11.30 0.32 -4.78
CA ALA A 119 12.16 0.65 -5.91
C ALA A 119 13.64 0.60 -5.52
N MET A 120 14.51 0.28 -6.47
CA MET A 120 15.96 0.27 -6.27
C MET A 120 16.47 1.69 -5.99
N LEU A 121 17.32 1.84 -4.98
CA LEU A 121 18.03 3.09 -4.72
C LEU A 121 19.10 3.28 -5.80
N THR A 122 19.05 4.39 -6.52
CA THR A 122 19.94 4.68 -7.65
C THR A 122 20.92 5.80 -7.33
N GLY A 123 22.06 5.82 -8.02
CA GLY A 123 23.12 6.84 -7.85
C GLY A 123 24.40 6.30 -7.23
N LEU A 124 25.50 7.05 -7.40
CA LEU A 124 26.83 6.65 -6.93
C LEU A 124 27.07 6.96 -5.45
N MET A 125 26.44 8.02 -4.95
CA MET A 125 26.49 8.44 -3.56
C MET A 125 25.11 8.96 -3.16
N ARG A 126 24.85 9.00 -1.85
CA ARG A 126 23.68 9.65 -1.30
C ARG A 126 22.34 9.09 -1.83
N GLN A 127 22.26 7.77 -2.01
CA GLN A 127 21.14 7.14 -2.72
C GLN A 127 19.82 7.11 -1.94
N GLY A 128 19.86 7.33 -0.63
CA GLY A 128 18.67 7.28 0.21
C GLY A 128 18.91 7.74 1.65
N LEU A 129 17.84 7.74 2.43
CA LEU A 129 17.84 8.06 3.85
C LEU A 129 17.67 6.78 4.68
N HIS A 130 18.28 6.75 5.86
CA HIS A 130 18.22 5.63 6.80
C HIS A 130 17.57 6.10 8.10
N CYS A 131 16.66 5.30 8.67
CA CYS A 131 16.08 5.59 9.98
C CYS A 131 17.09 5.22 11.08
N LEU A 132 17.30 6.08 12.07
CA LEU A 132 18.23 5.83 13.18
C LEU A 132 17.86 4.62 14.05
N ALA A 133 16.60 4.17 13.98
CA ALA A 133 16.05 3.15 14.87
C ALA A 133 15.68 1.83 14.19
N CYS A 134 15.57 1.78 12.86
CA CYS A 134 15.13 0.58 12.13
C CYS A 134 15.69 0.53 10.70
#